data_AF-A0A3M6WAQ5-F1
#
_entry.id   AF-A0A3M6WAQ5-F1
#
_cell.length_a   1.000
_cell.length_b   1.000
_cell.length_c   1.000
_cell.angle_alpha   90.00
_cell.angle_beta   90.00
_cell.angle_gamma   90.00
#
_symmetry.space_group_name_H-M   'P 1'
#
loop_
_entity.id
_entity.type
_entity.pdbx_description
1 polymer ?
#
loop_
_entity_poly.entity_id
_entity_poly.type
_entity_poly.pdbx_seq_one_letter_code
_entity_poly.pdbx_strand_id
1 'polypeptide(L)'
;MDFWYGVTMDLEWYDPDAVTTRDGVLDIRFDAFMNHNLNYRSGMLQSWNMMCFKGGYLEASISLPGRGDTIGFWPGFWAMGNLGRPGFAATADAMWPYSYHDGCDVGITPNQSDPDGLSSLPGMRLPGCTCEGEDHPNPGTARSAPEIDVLEASVAYLDPPVGAAIGSVSQSLQVAPFDLLWRPNTEFMEVYDHSITALNGYAGGVYQQALSGVSNLNNNWYDGKEYQTYGFDYEPGADGYVVWDVGGVKTWKTTGDSVGPNGNVGQRIIPEEPMAVVINFGLSNNFAVLNMSGLGPLMPAHMRLDYVRIYQDEDGEFTCDPEGYPTTEYIKNHPAPYANFNYTHW
;
A
#
# COMPACT_ATOMS: atom_id res chain seq x y z
N MET A 1 -12.15 5.82 10.15
CA MET A 1 -13.11 5.29 9.16
C MET A 1 -14.13 4.43 9.89
N ASP A 2 -15.31 4.18 9.33
CA ASP A 2 -16.39 3.36 9.93
C ASP A 2 -16.91 2.32 8.91
N PHE A 3 -16.26 1.16 8.84
CA PHE A 3 -16.61 0.08 7.88
C PHE A 3 -15.86 -1.23 8.20
N TRP A 4 -16.27 -2.33 7.53
CA TRP A 4 -15.51 -3.58 7.49
C TRP A 4 -14.67 -3.68 6.22
N TYR A 5 -13.37 -3.91 6.36
CA TYR A 5 -12.45 -4.03 5.23
C TYR A 5 -12.50 -5.44 4.62
N GLY A 6 -13.46 -5.64 3.73
CA GLY A 6 -13.72 -6.93 3.10
C GLY A 6 -12.64 -7.39 2.12
N VAL A 7 -11.82 -6.48 1.57
CA VAL A 7 -10.79 -6.81 0.56
C VAL A 7 -9.74 -7.77 1.12
N THR A 8 -9.34 -7.56 2.37
CA THR A 8 -8.43 -8.45 3.11
C THR A 8 -9.18 -9.38 4.06
N MET A 9 -10.51 -9.31 4.15
CA MET A 9 -11.31 -10.12 5.09
C MET A 9 -10.89 -9.91 6.55
N ASP A 10 -10.72 -8.65 6.95
CA ASP A 10 -10.28 -8.28 8.30
C ASP A 10 -11.20 -8.86 9.39
N LEU A 11 -10.63 -9.22 10.54
CA LEU A 11 -11.38 -9.83 11.64
C LEU A 11 -12.02 -8.79 12.57
N GLU A 12 -11.67 -7.53 12.38
CA GLU A 12 -12.12 -6.35 13.10
C GLU A 12 -13.01 -5.45 12.25
N TRP A 13 -13.83 -4.67 12.93
CA TRP A 13 -14.45 -3.49 12.33
C TRP A 13 -13.53 -2.28 12.52
N TYR A 14 -13.29 -1.51 11.46
CA TYR A 14 -12.63 -0.22 11.59
C TYR A 14 -13.64 0.80 12.11
N ASP A 15 -13.39 1.34 13.29
CA ASP A 15 -14.31 2.20 14.04
C ASP A 15 -13.60 3.49 14.46
N PRO A 16 -14.21 4.68 14.29
CA PRO A 16 -13.63 5.94 14.75
C PRO A 16 -13.31 5.95 16.26
N ASP A 17 -14.04 5.21 17.09
CA ASP A 17 -13.81 5.11 18.55
C ASP A 17 -12.49 4.43 18.93
N ALA A 18 -11.84 3.76 17.97
CA ALA A 18 -10.52 3.15 18.14
C ALA A 18 -9.36 4.10 17.86
N VAL A 19 -9.64 5.31 17.35
CA VAL A 19 -8.63 6.27 16.91
C VAL A 19 -8.69 7.51 17.81
N THR A 20 -7.60 7.80 18.51
CA THR A 20 -7.53 8.98 19.39
C THR A 20 -6.21 9.71 19.23
N THR A 21 -6.19 11.00 19.57
CA THR A 21 -4.94 11.74 19.77
C THR A 21 -4.79 12.06 21.24
N ARG A 22 -3.60 11.83 21.79
CA ARG A 22 -3.30 12.09 23.20
C ARG A 22 -1.81 12.39 23.36
N ASP A 23 -1.52 13.41 24.17
CA ASP A 23 -0.15 13.76 24.55
C ASP A 23 0.78 14.00 23.34
N GLY A 24 0.23 14.54 22.24
CA GLY A 24 0.96 14.84 21.00
C GLY A 24 1.04 13.68 19.99
N VAL A 25 0.51 12.50 20.33
CA VAL A 25 0.63 11.27 19.54
C VAL A 25 -0.73 10.83 19.02
N LEU A 26 -0.77 10.29 17.80
CA LEU A 26 -1.89 9.53 17.28
C LEU A 26 -1.82 8.09 17.80
N ASP A 27 -2.87 7.61 18.45
CA ASP A 27 -2.97 6.26 19.03
C ASP A 27 -4.16 5.51 18.41
N ILE A 28 -3.87 4.42 17.70
CA ILE A 28 -4.84 3.50 17.10
C ILE A 28 -4.87 2.23 17.95
N ARG A 29 -5.99 1.99 18.62
CA ARG A 29 -6.20 0.84 19.49
C ARG A 29 -6.81 -0.33 18.73
N PHE A 30 -6.26 -1.52 18.93
CA PHE A 30 -6.88 -2.79 18.56
C PHE A 30 -7.33 -3.52 19.83
N ASP A 31 -8.62 -3.84 19.96
CA ASP A 31 -9.15 -4.54 21.13
C ASP A 31 -10.13 -5.67 20.82
N ALA A 32 -10.17 -6.68 21.70
CA ALA A 32 -11.18 -7.75 21.69
C ALA A 32 -12.52 -7.19 22.16
N PHE A 33 -13.22 -6.54 21.23
CA PHE A 33 -14.46 -5.83 21.44
C PHE A 33 -15.46 -6.22 20.35
N MET A 34 -16.62 -6.74 20.76
CA MET A 34 -17.65 -7.13 19.80
C MET A 34 -18.21 -5.89 19.11
N ASN A 35 -18.04 -5.81 17.79
CA ASN A 35 -18.43 -4.65 16.99
C ASN A 35 -19.01 -5.11 15.64
N HIS A 36 -20.23 -4.66 15.30
CA HIS A 36 -20.89 -5.00 14.01
C HIS A 36 -20.82 -6.50 13.62
N ASN A 37 -21.04 -7.41 14.58
CA ASN A 37 -20.93 -8.88 14.45
C ASN A 37 -19.51 -9.45 14.24
N LEU A 38 -18.47 -8.63 14.38
CA LEU A 38 -17.08 -9.04 14.47
C LEU A 38 -16.61 -9.05 15.92
N ASN A 39 -15.55 -9.79 16.21
CA ASN A 39 -15.05 -9.99 17.58
C ASN A 39 -13.99 -8.95 18.01
N TYR A 40 -13.54 -8.13 17.07
CA TYR A 40 -12.49 -7.16 17.27
C TYR A 40 -12.88 -5.80 16.72
N ARG A 41 -12.20 -4.78 17.20
CA ARG A 41 -12.31 -3.40 16.72
C ARG A 41 -10.91 -2.81 16.58
N SER A 42 -10.72 -2.02 15.53
CA SER A 42 -9.51 -1.23 15.31
C SER A 42 -9.80 0.07 14.57
N GLY A 43 -8.78 0.79 14.11
CA GLY A 43 -8.91 2.05 13.38
C GLY A 43 -8.17 2.08 12.05
N MET A 44 -8.75 2.83 11.11
CA MET A 44 -8.13 3.23 9.85
C MET A 44 -8.34 4.75 9.64
N LEU A 45 -7.29 5.42 9.20
CA LEU A 45 -7.25 6.81 8.78
C LEU A 45 -6.83 6.86 7.31
N GLN A 46 -7.43 7.79 6.57
CA GLN A 46 -7.09 8.06 5.18
C GLN A 46 -7.08 9.56 4.94
N SER A 47 -6.15 10.05 4.13
CA SER A 47 -6.16 11.42 3.61
C SER A 47 -6.94 11.56 2.29
N TRP A 48 -7.57 10.47 1.83
CA TRP A 48 -8.27 10.36 0.55
C TRP A 48 -9.13 11.58 0.24
N ASN A 49 -8.87 12.18 -0.92
CA ASN A 49 -9.54 13.36 -1.45
C ASN A 49 -9.58 14.58 -0.49
N MET A 50 -8.64 14.66 0.45
CA MET A 50 -8.46 15.77 1.39
C MET A 50 -7.04 16.33 1.33
N MET A 51 -6.05 15.43 1.27
CA MET A 51 -4.65 15.76 1.14
C MET A 51 -3.98 14.65 0.33
N CYS A 52 -3.30 15.05 -0.74
CA CYS A 52 -2.56 14.16 -1.62
C CYS A 52 -1.20 14.78 -1.95
N PHE A 53 -0.26 13.95 -2.37
CA PHE A 53 1.08 14.35 -2.78
C PHE A 53 1.49 13.58 -4.03
N LYS A 54 2.34 14.18 -4.87
CA LYS A 54 2.94 13.53 -6.03
C LYS A 54 4.46 13.74 -6.02
N GLY A 55 5.20 12.64 -5.96
CA GLY A 55 6.64 12.64 -5.74
C GLY A 55 7.07 13.09 -4.34
N GLY A 56 8.35 12.92 -4.04
CA GLY A 56 8.99 13.36 -2.80
C GLY A 56 9.04 12.28 -1.71
N TYR A 57 9.24 12.71 -0.47
CA TYR A 57 9.51 11.86 0.68
C TYR A 57 8.33 11.80 1.65
N LEU A 58 7.79 10.60 1.91
CA LEU A 58 6.79 10.32 2.93
C LEU A 58 7.44 9.55 4.09
N GLU A 59 7.30 10.05 5.32
CA GLU A 59 7.82 9.40 6.53
C GLU A 59 6.81 9.48 7.68
N ALA A 60 6.81 8.47 8.56
CA ALA A 60 6.20 8.55 9.87
C ALA A 60 7.12 8.02 10.96
N SER A 61 7.03 8.61 12.15
CA SER A 61 7.66 8.09 13.37
C SER A 61 6.65 7.25 14.14
N ILE A 62 6.87 5.93 14.18
CA ILE A 62 5.89 4.94 14.61
C ILE A 62 6.49 4.05 15.71
N SER A 63 5.72 3.83 16.77
CA SER A 63 5.88 2.67 17.65
C SER A 63 4.83 1.63 17.23
N LEU A 64 5.31 0.48 16.77
CA LEU A 64 4.45 -0.61 16.30
C LEU A 64 3.67 -1.24 17.48
N PRO A 65 2.49 -1.82 17.24
CA PRO A 65 1.66 -2.40 18.29
C PRO A 65 2.14 -3.78 18.77
N GLY A 66 1.82 -4.12 20.01
CA GLY A 66 2.05 -5.47 20.54
C GLY A 66 3.54 -5.80 20.67
N ARG A 67 4.01 -6.89 20.06
CA ARG A 67 5.42 -7.30 20.18
C ARG A 67 5.93 -7.80 18.83
N GLY A 68 7.15 -7.38 18.48
CA GLY A 68 7.83 -7.86 17.26
C GLY A 68 8.12 -9.36 17.23
N ASP A 69 7.99 -10.08 18.35
CA ASP A 69 8.17 -11.52 18.41
C ASP A 69 6.84 -12.32 18.44
N THR A 70 5.70 -11.65 18.23
CA THR A 70 4.37 -12.28 18.24
C THR A 70 3.62 -12.01 16.94
N ILE A 71 3.52 -13.02 16.08
CA ILE A 71 2.91 -12.89 14.75
C ILE A 71 1.38 -12.73 14.80
N GLY A 72 0.87 -11.85 13.93
CA GLY A 72 -0.52 -11.84 13.48
C GLY A 72 -1.12 -10.44 13.37
N PHE A 73 -0.77 -9.50 14.25
CA PHE A 73 -1.12 -8.09 14.06
C PHE A 73 -0.52 -7.55 12.75
N TRP A 74 -1.30 -6.76 12.02
CA TRP A 74 -0.93 -6.18 10.73
C TRP A 74 -1.10 -4.66 10.73
N PRO A 75 -0.19 -3.90 11.35
CA PRO A 75 -0.14 -2.45 11.21
C PRO A 75 0.39 -2.07 9.81
N GLY A 76 -0.29 -1.15 9.15
CA GLY A 76 0.03 -0.64 7.82
C GLY A 76 0.16 0.88 7.80
N PHE A 77 1.16 1.37 7.08
CA PHE A 77 1.30 2.77 6.68
C PHE A 77 1.75 2.81 5.22
N TRP A 78 0.91 3.39 4.36
CA TRP A 78 1.02 3.23 2.91
C TRP A 78 0.34 4.39 2.19
N ALA A 79 0.52 4.45 0.87
CA ALA A 79 -0.05 5.46 0.02
C ALA A 79 -0.72 4.83 -1.21
N MET A 80 -1.86 5.38 -1.64
CA MET A 80 -2.63 4.88 -2.78
C MET A 80 -3.04 6.02 -3.71
N GLY A 81 -3.04 5.80 -5.03
CA GLY A 81 -3.53 6.79 -6.00
C GLY A 81 -4.97 7.22 -5.73
N ASN A 82 -5.24 8.52 -5.76
CA ASN A 82 -6.45 9.14 -5.21
C ASN A 82 -7.76 8.74 -5.92
N LEU A 83 -7.69 8.17 -7.14
CA LEU A 83 -8.86 7.62 -7.82
C LEU A 83 -9.36 6.31 -7.20
N GLY A 84 -8.56 5.65 -6.36
CA GLY A 84 -8.99 4.56 -5.49
C GLY A 84 -9.27 5.06 -4.07
N ARG A 85 -10.19 4.42 -3.37
CA ARG A 85 -10.47 4.66 -1.96
C ARG A 85 -10.34 3.35 -1.17
N PRO A 86 -9.34 3.23 -0.28
CA PRO A 86 -9.16 2.04 0.56
C PRO A 86 -10.45 1.63 1.27
N GLY A 87 -10.79 0.35 1.18
CA GLY A 87 -12.01 -0.20 1.76
C GLY A 87 -13.28 -0.06 0.92
N PHE A 88 -13.22 0.67 -0.20
CA PHE A 88 -14.33 0.82 -1.15
C PHE A 88 -13.98 0.05 -2.42
N ALA A 89 -14.17 -1.27 -2.39
CA ALA A 89 -13.65 -2.20 -3.39
C ALA A 89 -14.01 -1.85 -4.84
N ALA A 90 -15.22 -1.33 -5.10
CA ALA A 90 -15.61 -0.86 -6.44
C ALA A 90 -14.71 0.23 -7.02
N THR A 91 -14.02 1.03 -6.19
CA THR A 91 -13.08 2.06 -6.66
C THR A 91 -11.71 1.49 -7.04
N ALA A 92 -11.38 0.29 -6.55
CA ALA A 92 -10.17 -0.44 -6.91
C ALA A 92 -10.39 -1.34 -8.15
N ASP A 93 -11.64 -1.71 -8.44
CA ASP A 93 -12.02 -2.55 -9.58
C ASP A 93 -11.56 -1.93 -10.91
N ALA A 94 -10.68 -2.64 -11.62
CA ALA A 94 -10.01 -2.19 -12.85
C ALA A 94 -9.10 -0.95 -12.70
N MET A 95 -8.77 -0.55 -11.46
CA MET A 95 -7.94 0.62 -11.14
C MET A 95 -6.67 0.24 -10.38
N TRP A 96 -6.79 -0.58 -9.34
CA TRP A 96 -5.65 -1.10 -8.59
C TRP A 96 -5.21 -2.46 -9.18
N PRO A 97 -3.90 -2.78 -9.21
CA PRO A 97 -2.75 -1.94 -8.88
C PRO A 97 -2.11 -1.34 -10.15
N TYR A 98 -2.90 -0.96 -11.15
CA TYR A 98 -2.35 -0.48 -12.43
C TYR A 98 -1.43 0.73 -12.22
N SER A 99 -0.25 0.70 -12.85
CA SER A 99 0.68 1.83 -12.97
C SER A 99 1.37 1.73 -14.33
N TYR A 100 0.83 2.39 -15.34
CA TYR A 100 1.10 2.05 -16.74
C TYR A 100 1.21 3.26 -17.67
N HIS A 101 1.93 3.10 -18.77
CA HIS A 101 2.05 4.12 -19.82
C HIS A 101 0.73 4.39 -20.57
N ASP A 102 0.71 5.47 -21.35
CA ASP A 102 -0.48 5.98 -22.02
C ASP A 102 -0.92 5.20 -23.27
N GLY A 103 -0.16 4.19 -23.69
CA GLY A 103 -0.44 3.45 -24.92
C GLY A 103 -1.51 2.36 -24.80
N CYS A 104 -1.98 1.89 -25.95
CA CYS A 104 -2.86 0.71 -26.03
C CYS A 104 -2.05 -0.54 -26.39
N ASP A 105 -2.02 -1.50 -25.49
CA ASP A 105 -1.50 -2.83 -25.77
C ASP A 105 -2.28 -3.88 -24.96
N VAL A 106 -1.78 -5.12 -24.88
CA VAL A 106 -2.52 -6.18 -24.19
C VAL A 106 -2.56 -5.95 -22.67
N GLY A 107 -1.66 -5.16 -22.10
CA GLY A 107 -1.57 -4.91 -20.67
C GLY A 107 -2.83 -4.29 -20.07
N ILE A 108 -3.55 -3.48 -20.86
CA ILE A 108 -4.81 -2.84 -20.43
C ILE A 108 -6.05 -3.72 -20.63
N THR A 109 -5.91 -4.88 -21.25
CA THR A 109 -7.04 -5.79 -21.51
C THR A 109 -7.29 -6.74 -20.34
N PRO A 110 -8.49 -7.32 -20.19
CA PRO A 110 -8.77 -8.31 -19.15
C PRO A 110 -7.76 -9.45 -19.16
N ASN A 111 -7.27 -9.83 -17.97
CA ASN A 111 -6.22 -10.83 -17.77
C ASN A 111 -4.93 -10.58 -18.57
N GLN A 112 -4.67 -9.34 -19.01
CA GLN A 112 -3.59 -9.01 -19.95
C GLN A 112 -3.65 -9.80 -21.28
N SER A 113 -4.86 -10.21 -21.70
CA SER A 113 -5.07 -11.16 -22.81
C SER A 113 -4.31 -12.49 -22.67
N ASP A 114 -3.93 -12.85 -21.45
CA ASP A 114 -3.26 -14.11 -21.12
C ASP A 114 -4.29 -15.10 -20.51
N PRO A 115 -4.56 -16.23 -21.18
CA PRO A 115 -5.52 -17.22 -20.68
C PRO A 115 -4.92 -18.19 -19.64
N ASP A 116 -3.62 -18.16 -19.38
CA ASP A 116 -2.89 -19.14 -18.57
C ASP A 116 -2.90 -18.80 -17.06
N GLY A 117 -3.69 -17.80 -16.67
CA GLY A 117 -3.92 -17.43 -15.27
C GLY A 117 -2.85 -16.53 -14.68
N LEU A 118 -2.09 -15.81 -15.52
CA LEU A 118 -1.14 -14.78 -15.07
C LEU A 118 -1.84 -13.67 -14.29
N SER A 119 -2.98 -13.22 -14.81
CA SER A 119 -3.77 -12.12 -14.25
C SER A 119 -5.25 -12.51 -14.17
N SER A 120 -5.90 -12.05 -13.10
CA SER A 120 -7.35 -12.06 -12.90
C SER A 120 -7.88 -10.62 -12.80
N LEU A 121 -7.08 -9.63 -13.18
CA LEU A 121 -7.52 -8.24 -13.22
C LEU A 121 -8.51 -8.04 -14.37
N PRO A 122 -9.61 -7.29 -14.13
CA PRO A 122 -10.35 -6.71 -15.22
C PRO A 122 -9.43 -5.77 -16.01
N GLY A 123 -9.74 -5.56 -17.29
CA GLY A 123 -8.99 -4.60 -18.11
C GLY A 123 -9.03 -3.22 -17.49
N MET A 124 -7.93 -2.47 -17.62
CA MET A 124 -7.75 -1.15 -17.02
C MET A 124 -8.93 -0.22 -17.35
N ARG A 125 -9.52 0.41 -16.33
CA ARG A 125 -10.74 1.23 -16.47
C ARG A 125 -10.49 2.52 -17.24
N LEU A 126 -9.36 3.16 -16.96
CA LEU A 126 -9.01 4.47 -17.47
C LEU A 126 -7.66 4.41 -18.22
N PRO A 127 -7.56 3.66 -19.34
CA PRO A 127 -6.33 3.62 -20.13
C PRO A 127 -6.13 4.95 -20.87
N GLY A 128 -4.89 5.29 -21.19
CA GLY A 128 -4.58 6.55 -21.89
C GLY A 128 -5.27 6.68 -23.26
N CYS A 129 -5.68 5.57 -23.85
CA CYS A 129 -6.34 5.54 -25.15
C CYS A 129 -7.83 5.23 -25.12
N THR A 130 -8.53 5.67 -24.07
CA THR A 130 -9.99 5.67 -24.03
C THR A 130 -10.61 6.29 -25.28
N CYS A 131 -11.64 5.63 -25.84
CA CYS A 131 -12.34 6.08 -27.04
C CYS A 131 -13.00 7.45 -26.86
N GLU A 132 -13.14 8.21 -27.95
CA GLU A 132 -13.80 9.52 -27.93
C GLU A 132 -15.24 9.41 -27.40
N GLY A 133 -15.56 10.20 -26.37
CA GLY A 133 -16.88 10.26 -25.75
C GLY A 133 -17.11 9.28 -24.61
N GLU A 134 -16.15 8.39 -24.32
CA GLU A 134 -16.20 7.51 -23.14
C GLU A 134 -15.75 8.24 -21.86
N ASP A 135 -16.12 7.67 -20.72
CA ASP A 135 -15.80 8.25 -19.40
C ASP A 135 -14.30 8.18 -19.09
N HIS A 136 -13.68 9.35 -18.87
CA HIS A 136 -12.29 9.46 -18.50
C HIS A 136 -11.98 10.87 -17.94
N PRO A 137 -11.21 11.01 -16.85
CA PRO A 137 -10.90 12.31 -16.24
C PRO A 137 -10.09 13.24 -17.18
N ASN A 138 -9.19 12.69 -17.97
CA ASN A 138 -8.34 13.41 -18.92
C ASN A 138 -7.82 12.48 -20.04
N PRO A 139 -8.60 12.23 -21.11
CA PRO A 139 -8.21 11.32 -22.19
C PRO A 139 -6.81 11.61 -22.74
N GLY A 140 -6.04 10.56 -23.05
CA GLY A 140 -4.64 10.67 -23.48
C GLY A 140 -3.62 10.31 -22.40
N THR A 141 -4.03 10.21 -21.13
CA THR A 141 -3.18 9.84 -20.00
C THR A 141 -3.77 8.65 -19.27
N ALA A 142 -3.00 7.59 -19.03
CA ALA A 142 -3.48 6.43 -18.28
C ALA A 142 -3.65 6.78 -16.80
N ARG A 143 -4.80 6.39 -16.22
CA ARG A 143 -5.18 6.72 -14.84
C ARG A 143 -5.57 5.48 -14.03
N SER A 144 -5.24 5.48 -12.75
CA SER A 144 -5.37 4.28 -11.91
C SER A 144 -5.31 4.57 -10.40
N ALA A 145 -5.19 3.51 -9.60
CA ALA A 145 -5.00 3.60 -8.15
C ALA A 145 -3.83 2.70 -7.70
N PRO A 146 -2.57 3.04 -8.04
CA PRO A 146 -1.40 2.28 -7.63
C PRO A 146 -1.14 2.41 -6.12
N GLU A 147 -0.29 1.53 -5.57
CA GLU A 147 -0.03 1.43 -4.14
C GLU A 147 1.48 1.37 -3.84
N ILE A 148 1.93 2.17 -2.87
CA ILE A 148 3.29 2.17 -2.32
C ILE A 148 3.20 2.03 -0.80
N ASP A 149 3.81 0.97 -0.27
CA ASP A 149 3.80 0.63 1.14
C ASP A 149 5.04 1.19 1.82
N VAL A 150 4.85 2.12 2.78
CA VAL A 150 5.95 2.58 3.63
C VAL A 150 6.35 1.48 4.61
N LEU A 151 5.33 0.82 5.19
CA LEU A 151 5.50 -0.40 5.96
C LEU A 151 4.20 -1.21 6.01
N GLU A 152 4.38 -2.52 5.99
CA GLU A 152 3.43 -3.51 6.51
C GLU A 152 4.18 -4.41 7.48
N ALA A 153 3.90 -4.28 8.78
CA ALA A 153 4.69 -5.01 9.77
C ALA A 153 4.24 -6.46 9.94
N SER A 154 5.21 -7.32 10.19
CA SER A 154 5.03 -8.74 10.48
C SER A 154 6.14 -9.21 11.42
N VAL A 155 6.37 -10.53 11.47
CA VAL A 155 7.39 -11.17 12.29
C VAL A 155 8.25 -12.07 11.41
N ALA A 156 9.57 -11.95 11.57
CA ALA A 156 10.57 -12.84 10.99
C ALA A 156 11.18 -13.75 12.07
N TYR A 157 11.65 -14.91 11.65
CA TYR A 157 12.35 -15.86 12.51
C TYR A 157 13.81 -15.98 12.06
N LEU A 158 14.74 -15.80 13.00
CA LEU A 158 16.17 -15.83 12.77
C LEU A 158 16.73 -17.25 12.73
N ASP A 159 17.80 -17.40 11.96
CA ASP A 159 18.68 -18.57 11.96
C ASP A 159 20.12 -18.15 11.57
N PRO A 160 21.11 -18.09 12.50
CA PRO A 160 21.02 -18.27 13.95
C PRO A 160 20.67 -16.97 14.73
N PRO A 161 20.19 -17.07 15.99
CA PRO A 161 19.83 -18.30 16.70
C PRO A 161 18.46 -18.83 16.23
N VAL A 162 18.42 -20.11 15.86
CA VAL A 162 17.24 -20.81 15.31
C VAL A 162 16.01 -20.53 16.17
N GLY A 163 14.98 -19.96 15.54
CA GLY A 163 13.65 -19.79 16.12
C GLY A 163 13.48 -18.54 17.01
N ALA A 164 14.51 -17.69 17.14
CA ALA A 164 14.31 -16.37 17.72
C ALA A 164 13.45 -15.51 16.77
N ALA A 165 12.37 -14.94 17.30
CA ALA A 165 11.45 -14.10 16.53
C ALA A 165 11.77 -12.62 16.74
N ILE A 166 11.70 -11.86 15.65
CA ILE A 166 11.89 -10.41 15.64
C ILE A 166 10.87 -9.76 14.72
N GLY A 167 10.62 -8.47 14.95
CA GLY A 167 9.79 -7.69 14.04
C GLY A 167 10.36 -7.67 12.63
N SER A 168 9.49 -7.55 11.64
CA SER A 168 9.87 -7.27 10.26
C SER A 168 8.89 -6.29 9.63
N VAL A 169 9.31 -5.62 8.56
CA VAL A 169 8.41 -4.83 7.70
C VAL A 169 8.61 -5.21 6.25
N SER A 170 7.51 -5.44 5.55
CA SER A 170 7.45 -5.40 4.10
C SER A 170 7.34 -3.94 3.68
N GLN A 171 8.14 -3.56 2.69
CA GLN A 171 8.12 -2.28 2.01
C GLN A 171 7.96 -2.59 0.53
N SER A 172 6.96 -2.03 -0.15
CA SER A 172 6.57 -2.51 -1.48
C SER A 172 5.99 -1.47 -2.41
N LEU A 173 6.04 -1.78 -3.69
CA LEU A 173 5.32 -1.12 -4.78
C LEU A 173 4.48 -2.20 -5.48
N GLN A 174 3.15 -2.01 -5.51
CA GLN A 174 2.23 -2.89 -6.23
C GLN A 174 2.05 -2.37 -7.65
N VAL A 175 2.15 -3.27 -8.64
CA VAL A 175 2.12 -2.91 -10.06
C VAL A 175 1.25 -3.88 -10.84
N ALA A 176 0.46 -3.33 -11.75
CA ALA A 176 -0.06 -4.01 -12.93
C ALA A 176 0.24 -3.15 -14.17
N PRO A 177 0.38 -3.76 -15.36
CA PRO A 177 0.27 -5.19 -15.68
C PRO A 177 1.46 -6.04 -15.17
N PHE A 178 1.37 -7.37 -15.22
CA PHE A 178 2.33 -8.31 -14.62
C PHE A 178 3.32 -8.94 -15.60
N ASP A 179 4.52 -9.18 -15.11
CA ASP A 179 5.58 -9.98 -15.71
C ASP A 179 5.30 -11.46 -15.49
N LEU A 180 5.92 -12.31 -16.29
CA LEU A 180 5.84 -13.75 -16.11
C LEU A 180 6.29 -14.13 -14.68
N LEU A 181 5.44 -14.91 -13.98
CA LEU A 181 5.62 -15.27 -12.56
C LEU A 181 5.64 -14.08 -11.58
N TRP A 182 5.12 -12.92 -12.00
CA TRP A 182 5.11 -11.67 -11.23
C TRP A 182 6.52 -11.20 -10.84
N ARG A 183 7.56 -11.57 -11.61
CA ARG A 183 8.95 -11.29 -11.24
C ARG A 183 9.47 -10.05 -11.97
N PRO A 184 9.76 -8.96 -11.24
CA PRO A 184 10.43 -7.79 -11.82
C PRO A 184 11.87 -8.14 -12.22
N ASN A 185 12.48 -7.28 -13.05
CA ASN A 185 13.90 -7.36 -13.32
C ASN A 185 14.71 -6.86 -12.11
N THR A 186 15.31 -7.80 -11.39
CA THR A 186 16.10 -7.54 -10.18
C THR A 186 17.43 -6.83 -10.45
N GLU A 187 17.90 -6.72 -11.70
CA GLU A 187 19.12 -5.95 -12.04
C GLU A 187 18.94 -4.45 -11.74
N PHE A 188 17.71 -3.98 -11.69
CA PHE A 188 17.32 -2.59 -11.43
C PHE A 188 16.80 -2.36 -10.00
N MET A 189 17.04 -3.34 -9.13
CA MET A 189 16.73 -3.30 -7.71
C MET A 189 18.03 -3.36 -6.90
N GLU A 190 18.14 -2.55 -5.86
CA GLU A 190 19.32 -2.47 -5.01
C GLU A 190 18.92 -2.70 -3.54
N VAL A 191 19.60 -3.62 -2.86
CA VAL A 191 19.49 -3.79 -1.41
C VAL A 191 20.77 -3.23 -0.79
N TYR A 192 20.64 -2.24 0.10
CA TYR A 192 21.79 -1.51 0.63
C TYR A 192 22.54 -2.28 1.73
N ASP A 193 21.81 -3.05 2.55
CA ASP A 193 22.40 -3.91 3.59
C ASP A 193 21.71 -5.28 3.62
N HIS A 194 22.36 -6.26 3.01
CA HIS A 194 21.89 -7.64 2.94
C HIS A 194 21.89 -8.39 4.30
N SER A 195 22.45 -7.81 5.37
CA SER A 195 22.40 -8.40 6.70
C SER A 195 21.09 -8.11 7.44
N ILE A 196 20.35 -7.09 7.00
CA ILE A 196 19.09 -6.62 7.61
C ILE A 196 17.91 -6.77 6.64
N THR A 197 18.15 -6.46 5.35
CA THR A 197 17.12 -6.39 4.32
C THR A 197 17.34 -7.49 3.27
N ALA A 198 16.25 -8.09 2.80
CA ALA A 198 16.25 -9.00 1.66
C ALA A 198 15.09 -8.67 0.72
N LEU A 199 15.21 -9.00 -0.56
CA LEU A 199 14.04 -9.00 -1.45
C LEU A 199 13.03 -10.02 -0.94
N ASN A 200 11.75 -9.65 -0.96
CA ASN A 200 10.68 -10.50 -0.46
C ASN A 200 10.56 -11.76 -1.33
N GLY A 201 10.32 -12.90 -0.69
CA GLY A 201 10.05 -14.15 -1.41
C GLY A 201 8.69 -14.14 -2.11
N TYR A 202 7.76 -13.29 -1.65
CA TYR A 202 6.50 -13.02 -2.32
C TYR A 202 6.67 -11.95 -3.40
N ALA A 203 6.39 -12.31 -4.65
CA ALA A 203 6.50 -11.41 -5.81
C ALA A 203 5.12 -10.97 -6.35
N GLY A 204 4.02 -11.40 -5.70
CA GLY A 204 2.66 -11.13 -6.17
C GLY A 204 1.85 -12.39 -6.42
N GLY A 205 0.75 -12.22 -7.15
CA GLY A 205 -0.20 -13.24 -7.54
C GLY A 205 -1.18 -12.69 -8.57
N VAL A 206 -2.27 -13.40 -8.85
CA VAL A 206 -3.18 -13.08 -9.95
C VAL A 206 -3.85 -11.69 -9.89
N TYR A 207 -3.75 -10.97 -8.76
CA TYR A 207 -4.29 -9.62 -8.59
C TYR A 207 -3.21 -8.54 -8.48
N GLN A 208 -1.93 -8.88 -8.34
CA GLN A 208 -0.85 -7.89 -8.22
C GLN A 208 0.52 -8.48 -8.56
N GLN A 209 1.42 -7.67 -9.11
CA GLN A 209 2.86 -7.91 -9.00
C GLN A 209 3.41 -7.00 -7.91
N ALA A 210 4.23 -7.57 -7.03
CA ALA A 210 4.80 -6.88 -5.89
C ALA A 210 6.33 -6.76 -6.05
N LEU A 211 6.82 -5.53 -6.13
CA LEU A 211 8.23 -5.22 -5.94
C LEU A 211 8.39 -4.96 -4.45
N SER A 212 9.07 -5.86 -3.73
CA SER A 212 9.07 -5.82 -2.27
C SER A 212 10.42 -6.16 -1.66
N GLY A 213 10.80 -5.41 -0.64
CA GLY A 213 11.90 -5.69 0.27
C GLY A 213 11.36 -5.89 1.68
N VAL A 214 11.97 -6.82 2.43
CA VAL A 214 11.65 -7.10 3.82
C VAL A 214 12.85 -6.77 4.69
N SER A 215 12.65 -5.95 5.72
CA SER A 215 13.69 -5.54 6.65
C SER A 215 13.40 -6.06 8.06
N ASN A 216 14.41 -6.64 8.70
CA ASN A 216 14.37 -7.05 10.10
C ASN A 216 14.38 -5.81 11.03
N LEU A 217 13.60 -5.85 12.11
CA LEU A 217 13.43 -4.75 13.05
C LEU A 217 13.96 -5.05 14.45
N ASN A 218 14.10 -4.00 15.26
CA ASN A 218 14.37 -4.10 16.68
C ASN A 218 13.06 -4.26 17.48
N ASN A 219 12.99 -5.29 18.34
CA ASN A 219 11.83 -5.54 19.21
C ASN A 219 11.58 -4.45 20.27
N ASN A 220 12.48 -3.48 20.43
CA ASN A 220 12.23 -2.28 21.24
C ASN A 220 11.32 -1.26 20.56
N TRP A 221 11.11 -1.31 19.24
CA TRP A 221 10.27 -0.34 18.50
C TRP A 221 8.77 -0.63 18.60
N TYR A 222 8.37 -1.38 19.62
CA TYR A 222 7.01 -1.89 19.82
C TYR A 222 6.45 -1.44 21.18
N ASP A 223 5.13 -1.31 21.24
CA ASP A 223 4.33 -1.08 22.44
C ASP A 223 4.74 0.15 23.27
N GLY A 224 5.08 1.25 22.58
CA GLY A 224 5.39 2.54 23.18
C GLY A 224 6.75 2.59 23.89
N LYS A 225 7.59 1.57 23.74
CA LYS A 225 8.94 1.55 24.32
C LYS A 225 9.88 2.53 23.62
N GLU A 226 9.94 2.45 22.29
CA GLU A 226 10.70 3.34 21.41
C GLU A 226 9.92 3.58 20.12
N TYR A 227 10.15 4.73 19.49
CA TYR A 227 9.64 5.05 18.16
C TYR A 227 10.77 4.88 17.15
N GLN A 228 10.40 4.47 15.95
CA GLN A 228 11.31 4.38 14.82
C GLN A 228 10.68 5.05 13.60
N THR A 229 11.50 5.67 12.75
CA THR A 229 11.01 6.23 11.49
C THR A 229 10.99 5.21 10.37
N TYR A 230 9.98 5.32 9.52
CA TYR A 230 9.76 4.49 8.34
C TYR A 230 9.34 5.42 7.21
N GLY A 231 9.94 5.27 6.03
CA GLY A 231 9.66 6.16 4.91
C GLY A 231 9.95 5.57 3.54
N PHE A 232 9.50 6.30 2.52
CA PHE A 232 9.99 6.17 1.16
C PHE A 232 10.17 7.54 0.51
N ASP A 233 11.17 7.65 -0.35
CA ASP A 233 11.37 8.73 -1.30
C ASP A 233 11.04 8.20 -2.70
N TYR A 234 10.27 8.94 -3.48
CA TYR A 234 9.97 8.51 -4.84
C TYR A 234 9.92 9.64 -5.87
N GLU A 235 10.36 9.29 -7.06
CA GLU A 235 10.27 10.11 -8.26
C GLU A 235 9.33 9.39 -9.26
N PRO A 236 8.20 10.00 -9.63
CA PRO A 236 7.27 9.44 -10.60
C PRO A 236 7.88 9.21 -11.99
N GLY A 237 7.24 8.34 -12.78
CA GLY A 237 7.49 8.20 -14.20
C GLY A 237 8.22 6.93 -14.61
N ALA A 238 8.48 6.81 -15.91
CA ALA A 238 9.11 5.63 -16.52
C ALA A 238 10.56 5.43 -16.07
N ASP A 239 11.32 6.53 -15.94
CA ASP A 239 12.71 6.53 -15.47
C ASP A 239 12.80 6.80 -13.95
N GLY A 240 11.65 6.87 -13.29
CA GLY A 240 11.52 7.20 -11.88
C GLY A 240 12.06 6.11 -10.94
N TYR A 241 11.96 6.37 -9.64
CA TYR A 241 12.41 5.42 -8.62
C TYR A 241 11.54 5.44 -7.36
N VAL A 242 11.68 4.39 -6.55
CA VAL A 242 11.29 4.41 -5.13
C VAL A 242 12.45 3.88 -4.30
N VAL A 243 12.80 4.61 -3.23
CA VAL A 243 13.82 4.23 -2.25
C VAL A 243 13.16 4.22 -0.88
N TRP A 244 13.27 3.11 -0.17
CA TRP A 244 12.73 2.97 1.18
C TRP A 244 13.81 3.15 2.22
N ASP A 245 13.40 3.52 3.44
CA ASP A 245 14.27 3.61 4.59
C ASP A 245 13.58 3.17 5.89
N VAL A 246 14.41 2.78 6.86
CA VAL A 246 14.03 2.59 8.26
C VAL A 246 15.07 3.32 9.11
N GLY A 247 14.64 4.34 9.84
CA GLY A 247 15.53 5.17 10.66
C GLY A 247 16.45 6.07 9.90
N GLY A 248 16.01 6.56 8.73
CA GLY A 248 16.85 7.38 7.85
C GLY A 248 17.98 6.58 7.20
N VAL A 249 18.00 5.25 7.36
CA VAL A 249 18.93 4.35 6.69
C VAL A 249 18.19 3.66 5.55
N LYS A 250 18.65 3.90 4.32
CA LYS A 250 18.07 3.30 3.12
C LYS A 250 18.12 1.77 3.21
N THR A 251 17.00 1.11 2.96
CA THR A 251 16.86 -0.35 3.02
C THR A 251 17.04 -0.97 1.64
N TRP A 252 16.23 -0.52 0.68
CA TRP A 252 16.31 -0.96 -0.71
C TRP A 252 15.74 0.09 -1.67
N LYS A 253 16.02 -0.09 -2.96
CA LYS A 253 15.59 0.76 -4.07
C LYS A 253 15.07 -0.08 -5.21
N THR A 254 14.08 0.46 -5.93
CA THR A 254 13.74 0.03 -7.29
C THR A 254 13.63 1.23 -8.22
N THR A 255 13.73 0.98 -9.53
CA THR A 255 13.54 1.98 -10.59
C THR A 255 12.50 1.48 -11.58
N GLY A 256 11.94 2.37 -12.41
CA GLY A 256 10.95 1.98 -13.43
C GLY A 256 11.47 0.93 -14.42
N ASP A 257 12.79 0.83 -14.63
CA ASP A 257 13.43 -0.22 -15.42
C ASP A 257 13.16 -1.64 -14.89
N SER A 258 12.93 -1.80 -13.59
CA SER A 258 12.58 -3.10 -12.97
C SER A 258 11.28 -3.68 -13.51
N VAL A 259 10.41 -2.82 -14.06
CA VAL A 259 9.12 -3.17 -14.67
C VAL A 259 9.01 -2.55 -16.07
N GLY A 260 10.15 -2.55 -16.79
CA GLY A 260 10.23 -2.10 -18.18
C GLY A 260 9.30 -2.89 -19.13
N PRO A 261 9.24 -2.48 -20.41
CA PRO A 261 8.42 -3.13 -21.41
C PRO A 261 8.88 -4.57 -21.61
N ASN A 262 7.95 -5.52 -21.67
CA ASN A 262 8.28 -6.89 -22.04
C ASN A 262 7.17 -7.59 -22.81
N GLY A 263 7.59 -8.37 -23.81
CA GLY A 263 6.65 -9.04 -24.72
C GLY A 263 5.69 -8.03 -25.37
N ASN A 264 4.41 -8.16 -25.04
CA ASN A 264 3.32 -7.33 -25.58
C ASN A 264 2.84 -6.26 -24.57
N VAL A 265 3.49 -6.14 -23.42
CA VAL A 265 3.20 -5.17 -22.37
C VAL A 265 4.25 -4.06 -22.46
N GLY A 266 3.80 -2.81 -22.62
CA GLY A 266 4.64 -1.63 -22.57
C GLY A 266 5.13 -1.28 -21.17
N GLN A 267 5.60 -0.04 -21.02
CA GLN A 267 6.25 0.43 -19.79
C GLN A 267 5.26 0.51 -18.63
N ARG A 268 5.57 -0.14 -17.50
CA ARG A 268 4.97 0.22 -16.21
C ARG A 268 5.77 1.35 -15.61
N ILE A 269 5.12 2.24 -14.89
CA ILE A 269 5.75 3.46 -14.41
C ILE A 269 5.80 3.46 -12.88
N ILE A 270 6.78 4.17 -12.32
CA ILE A 270 6.66 4.58 -10.93
C ILE A 270 5.45 5.53 -10.84
N PRO A 271 4.53 5.34 -9.89
CA PRO A 271 3.22 6.00 -9.88
C PRO A 271 3.23 7.51 -10.14
N GLU A 272 2.43 7.92 -11.12
CA GLU A 272 2.22 9.34 -11.47
C GLU A 272 0.93 9.93 -10.86
N GLU A 273 0.10 9.10 -10.23
CA GLU A 273 -1.12 9.55 -9.56
C GLU A 273 -0.80 10.39 -8.31
N PRO A 274 -1.62 11.42 -7.99
CA PRO A 274 -1.60 11.99 -6.66
C PRO A 274 -1.96 10.92 -5.63
N MET A 275 -1.11 10.73 -4.63
CA MET A 275 -1.21 9.66 -3.65
C MET A 275 -1.86 10.17 -2.36
N ALA A 276 -2.86 9.44 -1.86
CA ALA A 276 -3.44 9.64 -0.55
C ALA A 276 -2.77 8.70 0.47
N VAL A 277 -2.53 9.21 1.68
CA VAL A 277 -1.94 8.48 2.80
C VAL A 277 -2.99 7.63 3.51
N VAL A 278 -2.62 6.41 3.88
CA VAL A 278 -3.44 5.46 4.62
C VAL A 278 -2.67 4.92 5.82
N ILE A 279 -3.34 4.86 6.96
CA ILE A 279 -2.80 4.27 8.19
C ILE A 279 -3.87 3.34 8.75
N ASN A 280 -3.54 2.08 8.98
CA ASN A 280 -4.46 1.12 9.57
C ASN A 280 -3.74 0.18 10.55
N PHE A 281 -4.53 -0.41 11.44
CA PHE A 281 -4.05 -1.47 12.30
C PHE A 281 -4.97 -2.68 12.16
N GLY A 282 -4.61 -3.60 11.27
CA GLY A 282 -5.44 -4.73 10.89
C GLY A 282 -5.13 -6.06 11.58
N LEU A 283 -6.03 -7.04 11.38
CA LEU A 283 -5.83 -8.45 11.72
C LEU A 283 -6.58 -9.34 10.71
N SER A 284 -5.85 -10.03 9.83
CA SER A 284 -6.46 -10.90 8.81
C SER A 284 -5.71 -12.21 8.58
N ASN A 285 -6.47 -13.29 8.38
CA ASN A 285 -5.95 -14.59 7.95
C ASN A 285 -5.47 -14.60 6.49
N ASN A 286 -5.88 -13.62 5.68
CA ASN A 286 -5.40 -13.49 4.30
C ASN A 286 -4.02 -12.83 4.23
N PHE A 287 -3.58 -12.18 5.31
CA PHE A 287 -2.33 -11.43 5.36
C PHE A 287 -1.23 -12.16 6.15
N ALA A 288 -1.56 -12.69 7.32
CA ALA A 288 -0.59 -13.38 8.17
C ALA A 288 -1.20 -14.61 8.84
N VAL A 289 -0.34 -15.54 9.23
CA VAL A 289 -0.71 -16.60 10.17
C VAL A 289 -0.94 -15.97 11.54
N LEU A 290 -2.08 -16.25 12.15
CA LEU A 290 -2.47 -15.62 13.41
C LEU A 290 -2.10 -16.47 14.63
N ASN A 291 -1.18 -15.98 15.47
CA ASN A 291 -0.90 -16.57 16.77
C ASN A 291 -1.87 -16.03 17.84
N MET A 292 -3.13 -16.47 17.79
CA MET A 292 -4.19 -15.93 18.67
C MET A 292 -3.91 -16.12 20.17
N SER A 293 -3.22 -17.20 20.57
CA SER A 293 -2.84 -17.41 21.98
C SER A 293 -1.75 -16.44 22.44
N GLY A 294 -0.86 -16.02 21.55
CA GLY A 294 0.13 -14.98 21.81
C GLY A 294 -0.46 -13.57 21.76
N LEU A 295 -1.40 -13.31 20.84
CA LEU A 295 -2.02 -11.98 20.67
C LEU A 295 -3.04 -11.65 21.76
N GLY A 296 -3.81 -12.63 22.24
CA GLY A 296 -4.86 -12.39 23.24
C GLY A 296 -4.39 -11.61 24.47
N PRO A 297 -3.27 -11.99 25.12
CA PRO A 297 -2.70 -11.24 26.24
C PRO A 297 -2.18 -9.84 25.90
N LEU A 298 -1.97 -9.51 24.62
CA LEU A 298 -1.49 -8.20 24.16
C LEU A 298 -2.64 -7.23 23.86
N MET A 299 -3.90 -7.67 23.91
CA MET A 299 -5.07 -6.81 23.68
C MET A 299 -5.54 -6.14 24.99
N PRO A 300 -5.84 -4.83 24.99
CA PRO A 300 -5.76 -3.90 23.86
C PRO A 300 -4.31 -3.60 23.46
N ALA A 301 -4.04 -3.64 22.15
CA ALA A 301 -2.76 -3.26 21.56
C ALA A 301 -2.88 -1.89 20.92
N HIS A 302 -1.76 -1.16 20.80
CA HIS A 302 -1.78 0.24 20.38
C HIS A 302 -0.66 0.53 19.37
N MET A 303 -1.05 0.96 18.16
CA MET A 303 -0.13 1.52 17.17
C MET A 303 -0.07 3.03 17.40
N ARG A 304 1.14 3.57 17.57
CA ARG A 304 1.35 4.97 17.97
C ARG A 304 2.20 5.70 16.94
N LEU A 305 1.77 6.89 16.53
CA LEU A 305 2.47 7.73 15.58
C LEU A 305 2.73 9.11 16.19
N ASP A 306 4.00 9.48 16.34
CA ASP A 306 4.41 10.82 16.82
C ASP A 306 4.18 11.87 15.72
N TYR A 307 4.50 11.52 14.47
CA TYR A 307 4.22 12.37 13.33
C TYR A 307 4.06 11.57 12.03
N VAL A 308 3.44 12.24 11.06
CA VAL A 308 3.50 11.92 9.62
C VAL A 308 4.00 13.17 8.91
N ARG A 309 4.98 13.05 8.01
CA ARG A 309 5.57 14.17 7.29
C ARG A 309 5.73 13.82 5.81
N ILE A 310 5.47 14.83 4.99
CA ILE A 310 5.69 14.80 3.54
C ILE A 310 6.64 15.94 3.23
N TYR A 311 7.67 15.66 2.44
CA TYR A 311 8.65 16.63 1.98
C TYR A 311 8.71 16.57 0.46
N GLN A 312 8.66 17.72 -0.19
CA GLN A 312 8.79 17.86 -1.63
C GLN A 312 9.67 19.07 -1.93
N ASP A 313 10.24 19.12 -3.13
CA ASP A 313 10.96 20.30 -3.64
C ASP A 313 10.01 21.50 -3.83
N GLU A 314 10.56 22.68 -4.15
CA GLU A 314 9.77 23.93 -4.27
C GLU A 314 8.67 23.86 -5.34
N ASP A 315 8.83 23.01 -6.35
CA ASP A 315 7.89 22.70 -7.42
C ASP A 315 7.02 21.45 -7.14
N GLY A 316 7.07 20.92 -5.91
CA GLY A 316 6.27 19.78 -5.49
C GLY A 316 4.76 20.01 -5.57
N GLU A 317 4.04 18.97 -5.99
CA GLU A 317 2.58 19.03 -6.13
C GLU A 317 1.88 18.43 -4.90
N PHE A 318 1.56 19.29 -3.92
CA PHE A 318 0.77 18.93 -2.73
C PHE A 318 -0.72 19.20 -2.96
N THR A 319 -1.32 18.43 -3.87
CA THR A 319 -2.72 18.55 -4.30
C THR A 319 -3.26 17.22 -4.78
N CYS A 320 -4.58 17.03 -4.71
CA CYS A 320 -5.25 15.88 -5.31
C CYS A 320 -5.56 16.08 -6.80
N ASP A 321 -5.29 17.26 -7.37
CA ASP A 321 -5.43 17.56 -8.80
C ASP A 321 -4.12 18.16 -9.36
N PRO A 322 -3.01 17.39 -9.40
CA PRO A 322 -1.78 17.84 -10.05
C PRO A 322 -1.99 18.11 -11.55
N GLU A 323 -1.09 18.87 -12.17
CA GLU A 323 -1.17 19.18 -13.60
C GLU A 323 -1.18 17.88 -14.42
N GLY A 324 -2.19 17.71 -15.27
CA GLY A 324 -2.36 16.48 -16.07
C GLY A 324 -2.91 15.28 -15.30
N TYR A 325 -3.22 15.38 -14.01
CA TYR A 325 -3.75 14.26 -13.20
C TYR A 325 -4.98 14.66 -12.36
N PRO A 326 -6.06 15.22 -12.95
CA PRO A 326 -7.25 15.61 -12.20
C PRO A 326 -7.98 14.39 -11.60
N THR A 327 -8.44 14.48 -10.35
CA THR A 327 -9.21 13.41 -9.68
C THR A 327 -10.53 13.90 -9.07
N THR A 328 -10.58 15.12 -8.55
CA THR A 328 -11.70 15.61 -7.74
C THR A 328 -13.02 15.59 -8.51
N GLU A 329 -13.02 16.10 -9.75
CA GLU A 329 -14.24 16.17 -10.56
C GLU A 329 -14.70 14.77 -11.02
N TYR A 330 -13.76 13.85 -11.29
CA TYR A 330 -14.10 12.46 -11.61
C TYR A 330 -14.77 11.74 -10.45
N ILE A 331 -14.20 11.86 -9.25
CA ILE A 331 -14.74 11.30 -8.01
C ILE A 331 -16.14 11.85 -7.74
N LYS A 332 -16.31 13.17 -7.88
CA LYS A 332 -17.58 13.87 -7.67
C LYS A 332 -18.67 13.43 -8.65
N ASN A 333 -18.31 13.15 -9.90
CA ASN A 333 -19.26 12.67 -10.91
C ASN A 333 -19.61 11.19 -10.77
N HIS A 334 -18.88 10.43 -9.95
CA HIS A 334 -19.11 9.02 -9.68
C HIS A 334 -19.33 8.71 -8.19
N PRO A 335 -20.27 9.37 -7.49
CA PRO A 335 -20.33 9.33 -6.03
C PRO A 335 -20.63 7.93 -5.45
N ALA A 336 -21.30 7.06 -6.21
CA ALA A 336 -21.77 5.78 -5.72
C ALA A 336 -20.66 4.79 -5.30
N PRO A 337 -19.66 4.45 -6.16
CA PRO A 337 -18.53 3.60 -5.77
C PRO A 337 -17.71 4.20 -4.62
N TYR A 338 -17.57 5.52 -4.54
CA TYR A 338 -16.81 6.18 -3.47
C TYR A 338 -17.57 6.33 -2.14
N ALA A 339 -18.91 6.20 -2.13
CA ALA A 339 -19.73 6.41 -0.93
C ALA A 339 -20.30 5.12 -0.33
N ASN A 340 -20.22 3.98 -1.04
CA ASN A 340 -20.77 2.71 -0.57
C ASN A 340 -19.72 1.59 -0.56
N PHE A 341 -19.20 1.27 0.63
CA PHE A 341 -18.23 0.19 0.82
C PHE A 341 -18.80 -1.22 0.54
N ASN A 342 -20.12 -1.38 0.36
CA ASN A 342 -20.71 -2.66 -0.03
C ASN A 342 -20.66 -2.92 -1.55
N TYR A 343 -20.27 -1.92 -2.35
CA TYR A 343 -20.06 -2.13 -3.79
C TYR A 343 -18.70 -2.77 -4.02
N THR A 344 -18.71 -3.93 -4.68
CA THR A 344 -17.51 -4.72 -4.94
C THR A 344 -16.99 -4.60 -6.38
N HIS A 345 -17.82 -4.09 -7.30
CA HIS A 345 -17.50 -3.90 -8.71
C HIS A 345 -18.10 -2.60 -9.23
N TRP A 346 -17.52 -2.07 -10.31
CA TRP A 346 -18.01 -0.88 -11.00
C TRP A 346 -18.09 -1.09 -12.51
#